data_AF-A0A2P4Z0H8-F1
#
_entry.id   AF-A0A2P4Z0H8-F1
#
_cell.length_a   1.000
_cell.length_b   1.000
_cell.length_c   1.000
_cell.angle_alpha   90.00
_cell.angle_beta   90.00
_cell.angle_gamma   90.00
#
_symmetry.space_group_name_H-M   'P 1'
#
loop_
_entity.id
_entity.type
_entity.pdbx_description
1 polymer ?
#
loop_
_entity_poly.entity_id
_entity_poly.type
_entity_poly.pdbx_seq_one_letter_code
_entity_poly.pdbx_strand_id
1 'polypeptide(L)'
;MVSLRLLFVMALGALIQNVRSSNIILNENYTKISEEESIIQSLEFIKREYEQGKNLTELIKDLEYSKEDRELSENMNTNTTEVTPDPWTKIEKAMKNTTVATPVAPFNSSSIGSCVKLASDVEIIFGSHRDQFQNAVAKCSRKALGSYKNTFRCISKLSFDGLKLSDQCNDCWAKTAHCGVKHCASQCLFNTCVAKCQKCSIRECSKQLNECAGTTWMPLPCALNPHIPIPDNFKANDPK
;
A
#
# COMPACT_ATOMS: atom_id res chain seq x y z
N MET A 1 1.92 45.19 -3.19
CA MET A 1 1.33 43.85 -2.93
C MET A 1 2.35 42.80 -3.32
N VAL A 2 3.08 42.23 -2.35
CA VAL A 2 3.91 41.05 -2.63
C VAL A 2 2.95 39.92 -3.00
N SER A 3 3.05 39.41 -4.22
CA SER A 3 2.18 38.34 -4.70
C SER A 3 2.29 37.14 -3.76
N LEU A 4 1.16 36.53 -3.37
CA LEU A 4 1.09 35.32 -2.55
C LEU A 4 2.01 34.20 -3.07
N ARG A 5 2.25 34.20 -4.40
CA ARG A 5 3.20 33.32 -5.09
C ARG A 5 4.65 33.52 -4.61
N LEU A 6 5.07 34.76 -4.39
CA LEU A 6 6.43 35.09 -3.97
C LEU A 6 6.70 34.63 -2.53
N LEU A 7 5.73 34.79 -1.64
CA LEU A 7 5.82 34.33 -0.25
C LEU A 7 5.91 32.80 -0.16
N PHE A 8 5.15 32.09 -1.00
CA PHE A 8 5.19 30.63 -1.04
C PHE A 8 6.52 30.09 -1.60
N VAL A 9 7.07 30.70 -2.66
CA VAL A 9 8.38 30.33 -3.23
C VAL A 9 9.50 30.59 -2.23
N MET A 10 9.44 31.68 -1.47
CA MET A 10 10.42 31.94 -0.40
C MET A 10 10.29 30.95 0.74
N ALA A 11 9.07 30.54 1.13
CA ALA A 11 8.85 29.52 2.15
C ALA A 11 9.34 28.12 1.70
N LEU A 12 9.05 27.70 0.47
CA LEU A 12 9.57 26.44 -0.09
C LEU A 12 11.09 26.48 -0.26
N GLY A 13 11.64 27.61 -0.71
CA GLY A 13 13.08 27.81 -0.83
C GLY A 13 13.78 27.71 0.51
N ALA A 14 13.22 28.33 1.55
CA ALA A 14 13.70 28.22 2.92
C ALA A 14 13.58 26.78 3.44
N LEU A 15 12.52 26.05 3.12
CA LEU A 15 12.38 24.63 3.47
C LEU A 15 13.44 23.75 2.78
N ILE A 16 13.69 23.95 1.48
CA ILE A 16 14.73 23.21 0.74
C ILE A 16 16.12 23.50 1.30
N GLN A 17 16.42 24.77 1.59
CA GLN A 17 17.69 25.17 2.22
C GLN A 17 17.81 24.58 3.62
N ASN A 18 16.73 24.62 4.40
CA ASN A 18 16.72 24.05 5.74
C ASN A 18 16.93 22.53 5.68
N VAL A 19 16.29 21.80 4.76
CA VAL A 19 16.52 20.35 4.54
C VAL A 19 17.97 20.08 4.13
N ARG A 20 18.53 20.82 3.16
CA ARG A 20 19.93 20.68 2.72
C ARG A 20 20.97 21.00 3.79
N SER A 21 20.65 21.90 4.72
CA SER A 21 21.56 22.31 5.79
C SER A 21 21.33 21.56 7.10
N SER A 22 20.22 20.85 7.23
CA SER A 22 19.89 20.09 8.42
C SER A 22 20.38 18.66 8.29
N ASN A 23 21.31 18.24 9.14
CA ASN A 23 21.22 16.90 9.70
C ASN A 23 19.93 16.88 10.54
N ILE A 24 18.79 16.64 9.90
CA ILE A 24 17.51 16.59 10.60
C ILE A 24 17.61 15.46 11.63
N ILE A 25 17.65 15.82 12.91
CA ILE A 25 17.51 14.87 14.01
C ILE A 25 16.04 14.43 14.01
N LEU A 26 15.71 13.50 13.12
CA LEU A 26 14.63 12.55 13.32
C LEU A 26 15.18 11.51 14.30
N ASN A 27 14.43 11.29 15.39
CA ASN A 27 14.69 10.34 16.46
C ASN A 27 15.59 9.14 16.03
N GLU A 28 16.64 8.87 16.81
CA GLU A 28 17.86 8.07 16.52
C GLU A 28 17.68 6.60 16.08
N ASN A 29 16.52 6.18 15.59
CA ASN A 29 16.29 4.86 15.01
C ASN A 29 15.89 4.88 13.52
N TYR A 30 15.97 6.04 12.86
CA TYR A 30 15.60 6.23 11.45
C TYR A 30 16.78 6.83 10.65
N THR A 31 17.80 6.03 10.35
CA THR A 31 18.85 6.44 9.43
C THR A 31 19.26 5.34 8.48
N LYS A 32 18.99 5.55 7.20
CA LYS A 32 19.97 5.34 6.11
C LYS A 32 19.61 6.27 4.95
N ILE A 33 20.26 7.44 4.92
CA ILE A 33 20.92 8.22 3.83
C ILE A 33 20.29 8.26 2.41
N SER A 34 19.43 7.33 1.97
CA SER A 34 18.78 7.37 0.64
C SER A 34 17.44 8.10 0.61
N GLU A 35 16.96 8.62 1.73
CA GLU A 35 15.65 9.30 1.84
C GLU A 35 15.76 10.82 1.68
N GLU A 36 16.91 11.41 2.01
CA GLU A 36 17.14 12.86 1.86
C GLU A 36 17.16 13.30 0.39
N GLU A 37 17.84 12.54 -0.47
CA GLU A 37 17.86 12.79 -1.92
C GLU A 37 16.47 12.70 -2.56
N SER A 38 15.65 11.75 -2.12
CA SER A 38 14.29 11.53 -2.64
C SER A 38 13.34 12.68 -2.27
N ILE A 39 13.43 13.16 -1.03
CA ILE A 39 12.65 14.31 -0.55
C ILE A 39 13.09 15.59 -1.26
N ILE A 40 14.41 15.80 -1.40
CA ILE A 40 14.95 16.97 -2.11
C ILE A 40 14.51 16.98 -3.57
N GLN A 41 14.62 15.85 -4.29
CA GLN A 41 14.18 15.75 -5.69
C GLN A 41 12.69 16.09 -5.85
N SER A 42 11.85 15.60 -4.93
CA SER A 42 10.42 15.88 -4.94
C SER A 42 10.13 17.37 -4.70
N LEU A 43 10.83 18.00 -3.74
CA LEU A 43 10.68 19.44 -3.44
C LEU A 43 11.20 20.33 -4.57
N GLU A 44 12.29 19.96 -5.24
CA GLU A 44 12.84 20.68 -6.38
C GLU A 44 11.91 20.63 -7.60
N PHE A 45 11.30 19.47 -7.84
CA PHE A 45 10.27 19.32 -8.87
C PHE A 45 9.07 20.24 -8.60
N ILE A 46 8.53 20.22 -7.37
CA ILE A 46 7.40 21.08 -6.97
C ILE A 46 7.74 22.56 -7.16
N LYS A 47 8.95 22.97 -6.75
CA LYS A 47 9.42 24.35 -6.90
C LYS A 47 9.44 24.78 -8.38
N ARG A 48 10.06 23.96 -9.25
CA ARG A 48 10.20 24.26 -10.69
C ARG A 48 8.85 24.42 -11.37
N GLU A 49 7.94 23.50 -11.12
CA GLU A 49 6.63 23.47 -11.79
C GLU A 49 5.70 24.59 -11.26
N TYR A 50 5.80 24.94 -9.97
CA TYR A 50 5.09 26.09 -9.41
C TYR A 50 5.60 27.43 -9.97
N GLU A 51 6.93 27.56 -10.18
CA GLU A 51 7.54 28.71 -10.84
C GLU A 51 7.07 28.86 -12.31
N GLN A 52 6.74 27.75 -12.98
CA GLN A 52 6.14 27.74 -14.31
C GLN A 52 4.62 28.02 -14.32
N GLY A 53 4.02 28.31 -13.16
CA GLY A 53 2.65 28.78 -13.04
C GLY A 53 1.60 27.68 -12.89
N LYS A 54 2.00 26.42 -12.71
CA LYS A 54 1.06 25.35 -12.35
C LYS A 54 0.45 25.59 -10.98
N ASN A 55 -0.85 25.31 -10.86
CA ASN A 55 -1.54 25.41 -9.59
C ASN A 55 -1.17 24.21 -8.70
N LEU A 56 -1.05 24.45 -7.38
CA LEU A 56 -0.77 23.44 -6.37
C LEU A 56 -1.68 22.20 -6.48
N THR A 57 -2.94 22.37 -6.90
CA THR A 57 -3.88 21.24 -7.11
C THR A 57 -3.48 20.36 -8.30
N GLU A 58 -2.91 20.92 -9.37
CA GLU A 58 -2.39 20.15 -10.50
C GLU A 58 -1.05 19.51 -10.16
N LEU A 59 -0.21 20.19 -9.38
CA LEU A 59 1.04 19.65 -8.84
C LEU A 59 0.82 18.45 -7.91
N ILE A 60 -0.21 18.50 -7.06
CA ILE A 60 -0.61 17.37 -6.22
C ILE A 60 -1.13 16.22 -7.09
N LYS A 61 -1.88 16.51 -8.16
CA LYS A 61 -2.32 15.48 -9.12
C LYS A 61 -1.16 14.86 -9.92
N ASP A 62 -0.14 15.65 -10.26
CA ASP A 62 1.07 15.16 -10.94
C ASP A 62 1.97 14.35 -10.00
N LEU A 63 1.96 14.65 -8.69
CA LEU A 63 2.56 13.79 -7.64
C LEU A 63 1.73 12.52 -7.37
N GLU A 64 0.40 12.61 -7.49
CA GLU A 64 -0.52 11.46 -7.44
C GLU A 64 -0.44 10.58 -8.70
N TYR A 65 0.15 11.09 -9.78
CA TYR A 65 0.27 10.41 -11.06
C TYR A 65 1.69 10.56 -11.61
N SER A 66 2.67 9.99 -10.90
CA SER A 66 4.03 9.98 -11.41
C SER A 66 4.10 9.08 -12.66
N LYS A 67 4.82 9.55 -13.68
CA LYS A 67 5.10 8.82 -14.92
C LYS A 67 5.77 7.45 -14.67
N GLU A 68 6.42 7.28 -13.51
CA GLU A 68 7.01 6.02 -13.04
C GLU A 68 5.97 4.95 -12.64
N ASP A 69 4.77 5.33 -12.17
CA ASP A 69 3.73 4.36 -11.80
C ASP A 69 3.13 3.66 -13.04
N ARG A 70 3.12 4.36 -14.19
CA ARG A 70 2.75 3.80 -15.49
C ARG A 70 3.83 2.87 -16.02
N GLU A 71 5.10 3.26 -15.92
CA GLU A 71 6.25 2.44 -16.35
C GLU A 71 6.44 1.19 -15.48
N LEU A 72 6.17 1.21 -14.17
CA LEU A 72 6.24 -0.01 -13.34
C LEU A 72 5.09 -0.98 -13.65
N SER A 73 3.87 -0.45 -13.84
CA SER A 73 2.72 -1.22 -14.31
C SER A 73 2.96 -1.86 -15.69
N GLU A 74 3.62 -1.15 -16.60
CA GLU A 74 3.95 -1.64 -17.95
C GLU A 74 5.14 -2.63 -17.91
N ASN A 75 6.14 -2.40 -17.07
CA ASN A 75 7.29 -3.30 -16.92
C ASN A 75 6.97 -4.59 -16.14
N MET A 76 5.98 -4.57 -15.23
CA MET A 76 5.49 -5.80 -14.61
C MET A 76 4.78 -6.71 -15.63
N ASN A 77 4.10 -6.12 -16.62
CA ASN A 77 3.46 -6.84 -17.72
C ASN A 77 4.46 -7.42 -18.74
N THR A 78 5.69 -6.87 -18.85
CA THR A 78 6.71 -7.35 -19.80
C THR A 78 7.73 -8.31 -19.20
N ASN A 79 7.99 -8.24 -17.89
CA ASN A 79 8.87 -9.16 -17.16
C ASN A 79 8.11 -10.27 -16.40
N THR A 80 6.82 -10.46 -16.67
CA THR A 80 6.07 -11.57 -16.05
C THR A 80 6.67 -12.89 -16.53
N THR A 81 7.48 -13.53 -15.69
CA THR A 81 7.69 -14.98 -15.84
C THR A 81 6.30 -15.57 -15.73
N GLU A 82 5.81 -16.21 -16.79
CA GLU A 82 4.44 -16.72 -16.86
C GLU A 82 4.18 -17.63 -15.66
N VAL A 83 3.43 -17.11 -14.67
CA VAL A 83 3.16 -17.85 -13.44
C VAL A 83 2.26 -19.01 -13.81
N THR A 84 2.82 -20.21 -13.83
CA THR A 84 2.05 -21.44 -14.06
C THR A 84 1.15 -21.67 -12.84
N PRO A 85 -0.19 -21.65 -12.99
CA PRO A 85 -1.10 -21.84 -11.86
C PRO A 85 -0.92 -23.22 -11.22
N ASP A 86 -1.04 -23.29 -9.90
CA ASP A 86 -1.12 -24.56 -9.19
C ASP A 86 -2.44 -25.27 -9.52
N PRO A 87 -2.46 -26.62 -9.55
CA PRO A 87 -3.70 -27.36 -9.62
C PRO A 87 -4.63 -27.00 -8.45
N TRP A 88 -5.93 -26.92 -8.72
CA TRP A 88 -6.94 -26.57 -7.72
C TRP A 88 -6.83 -27.41 -6.43
N THR A 89 -6.48 -28.68 -6.53
CA THR A 89 -6.31 -29.57 -5.36
C THR A 89 -5.26 -29.06 -4.36
N LYS A 90 -4.20 -28.40 -4.82
CA LYS A 90 -3.20 -27.77 -3.94
C LYS A 90 -3.75 -26.50 -3.29
N ILE A 91 -4.43 -25.67 -4.08
CA ILE A 91 -5.07 -24.44 -3.59
C ILE A 91 -6.12 -24.77 -2.53
N GLU A 92 -6.99 -25.74 -2.79
CA GLU A 92 -8.01 -26.20 -1.86
C GLU A 92 -7.39 -26.73 -0.56
N LYS A 93 -6.24 -27.42 -0.64
CA LYS A 93 -5.51 -27.87 0.55
C LYS A 93 -4.99 -26.69 1.39
N ALA A 94 -4.44 -25.66 0.77
CA ALA A 94 -4.01 -24.43 1.46
C ALA A 94 -5.20 -23.70 2.10
N MET A 95 -6.35 -23.64 1.40
CA MET A 95 -7.58 -23.09 1.97
C MET A 95 -8.04 -23.83 3.23
N LYS A 96 -7.91 -25.16 3.27
CA LYS A 96 -8.31 -25.95 4.45
C LYS A 96 -7.44 -25.69 5.68
N ASN A 97 -6.22 -25.17 5.49
CA ASN A 97 -5.35 -24.69 6.58
C ASN A 97 -5.71 -23.28 7.06
N THR A 98 -6.77 -22.66 6.52
CA THR A 98 -7.15 -21.31 6.91
C THR A 98 -7.45 -21.20 8.40
N THR A 99 -6.96 -20.12 9.00
CA THR A 99 -7.26 -19.74 10.38
C THR A 99 -8.49 -18.84 10.48
N VAL A 100 -9.18 -18.56 9.35
CA VAL A 100 -10.37 -17.72 9.32
C VAL A 100 -11.62 -18.61 9.35
N ALA A 101 -12.25 -18.73 10.52
CA ALA A 101 -13.56 -19.39 10.64
C ALA A 101 -14.64 -18.48 10.02
N THR A 102 -15.10 -18.81 8.81
CA THR A 102 -16.09 -18.01 8.08
C THR A 102 -17.21 -18.88 7.53
N PRO A 103 -18.45 -18.36 7.46
CA PRO A 103 -19.57 -19.10 6.90
C PRO A 103 -19.54 -19.19 5.37
N VAL A 104 -18.71 -18.37 4.70
CA VAL A 104 -18.65 -18.27 3.23
C VAL A 104 -17.19 -18.30 2.78
N ALA A 105 -16.85 -19.25 1.91
CA ALA A 105 -15.51 -19.36 1.35
C ALA A 105 -15.15 -18.08 0.54
N PRO A 106 -13.91 -17.57 0.66
CA PRO A 106 -13.50 -16.34 -0.01
C PRO A 106 -13.44 -16.48 -1.53
N PHE A 107 -13.22 -17.68 -2.04
CA PHE A 107 -13.12 -17.99 -3.47
C PHE A 107 -13.40 -19.48 -3.73
N ASN A 108 -13.51 -19.88 -4.99
CA ASN A 108 -13.73 -21.28 -5.40
C ASN A 108 -12.92 -21.62 -6.67
N SER A 109 -13.08 -22.82 -7.22
CA SER A 109 -12.32 -23.30 -8.38
C SER A 109 -12.54 -22.51 -9.67
N SER A 110 -13.62 -21.73 -9.75
CA SER A 110 -13.93 -20.84 -10.87
C SER A 110 -13.42 -19.41 -10.65
N SER A 111 -12.86 -19.11 -9.48
CA SER A 111 -12.30 -17.78 -9.18
C SER A 111 -11.07 -17.51 -10.03
N ILE A 112 -11.04 -16.30 -10.60
CA ILE A 112 -9.96 -15.82 -11.44
C ILE A 112 -9.40 -14.57 -10.78
N GLY A 113 -8.13 -14.59 -10.41
CA GLY A 113 -7.44 -13.44 -9.83
C GLY A 113 -6.03 -13.79 -9.40
N SER A 114 -5.21 -12.78 -9.14
CA SER A 114 -3.77 -12.96 -8.99
C SER A 114 -3.36 -13.69 -7.70
N CYS A 115 -4.19 -13.65 -6.66
CA CYS A 115 -3.87 -14.20 -5.33
C CYS A 115 -4.44 -15.61 -5.09
N VAL A 116 -5.17 -16.16 -6.08
CA VAL A 116 -5.80 -17.49 -5.97
C VAL A 116 -5.24 -18.49 -6.99
N LYS A 117 -4.13 -18.15 -7.65
CA LYS A 117 -3.44 -19.03 -8.63
C LYS A 117 -2.40 -19.95 -8.00
N LEU A 118 -1.79 -19.54 -6.89
CA LEU A 118 -0.71 -20.27 -6.23
C LEU A 118 -1.14 -20.65 -4.82
N ALA A 119 -0.82 -21.87 -4.40
CA ALA A 119 -1.11 -22.31 -3.04
C ALA A 119 -0.34 -21.48 -1.99
N SER A 120 0.85 -20.96 -2.34
CA SER A 120 1.65 -20.08 -1.48
C SER A 120 0.94 -18.77 -1.16
N ASP A 121 0.29 -18.14 -2.15
CA ASP A 121 -0.44 -16.88 -1.93
C ASP A 121 -1.62 -17.10 -0.98
N VAL A 122 -2.34 -18.21 -1.18
CA VAL A 122 -3.46 -18.60 -0.32
C VAL A 122 -3.02 -18.90 1.10
N GLU A 123 -1.91 -19.63 1.28
CA GLU A 123 -1.36 -19.93 2.61
C GLU A 123 -0.93 -18.65 3.35
N ILE A 124 -0.30 -17.70 2.64
CA ILE A 124 0.14 -16.42 3.21
C ILE A 124 -1.06 -15.57 3.61
N ILE A 125 -2.07 -15.46 2.74
CA ILE A 125 -3.20 -14.54 2.95
C ILE A 125 -4.22 -15.12 3.92
N PHE A 126 -4.56 -16.41 3.78
CA PHE A 126 -5.67 -17.02 4.52
C PHE A 126 -5.22 -18.03 5.58
N GLY A 127 -3.99 -18.55 5.49
CA GLY A 127 -3.45 -19.59 6.37
C GLY A 127 -2.98 -19.08 7.73
N SER A 128 -1.94 -19.73 8.27
CA SER A 128 -1.33 -19.40 9.57
C SER A 128 -0.59 -18.06 9.57
N HIS A 129 -0.10 -17.61 8.42
CA HIS A 129 0.67 -16.38 8.28
C HIS A 129 -0.17 -15.12 8.09
N ARG A 130 -1.50 -15.25 7.95
CA ARG A 130 -2.43 -14.16 7.68
C ARG A 130 -2.14 -12.91 8.50
N ASP A 131 -2.12 -13.02 9.82
CA ASP A 131 -1.99 -11.85 10.70
C ASP A 131 -0.60 -11.20 10.58
N GLN A 132 0.45 -12.01 10.42
CA GLN A 132 1.80 -11.52 10.16
C GLN A 132 1.87 -10.78 8.83
N PHE A 133 1.25 -11.34 7.80
CA PHE A 133 1.20 -10.76 6.46
C PHE A 133 0.40 -9.45 6.45
N GLN A 134 -0.82 -9.41 7.01
CA GLN A 134 -1.62 -8.19 7.10
C GLN A 134 -0.88 -7.06 7.82
N ASN A 135 -0.19 -7.39 8.92
CA ASN A 135 0.63 -6.44 9.66
C ASN A 135 1.83 -5.95 8.84
N ALA A 136 2.50 -6.85 8.12
CA ALA A 136 3.63 -6.52 7.28
C ALA A 136 3.23 -5.64 6.09
N VAL A 137 2.08 -5.90 5.46
CA VAL A 137 1.52 -5.05 4.40
C VAL A 137 1.19 -3.66 4.96
N ALA A 138 0.49 -3.57 6.09
CA ALA A 138 0.19 -2.27 6.72
C ALA A 138 1.47 -1.48 7.02
N LYS A 139 2.51 -2.15 7.53
CA LYS A 139 3.84 -1.56 7.77
C LYS A 139 4.52 -1.11 6.49
N CYS A 140 4.51 -1.93 5.44
CA CYS A 140 5.05 -1.58 4.13
C CYS A 140 4.36 -0.36 3.53
N SER A 141 3.02 -0.36 3.52
CA SER A 141 2.20 0.75 3.04
C SER A 141 2.50 2.04 3.79
N ARG A 142 2.61 1.97 5.13
CA ARG A 142 2.95 3.12 5.98
C ARG A 142 4.35 3.65 5.71
N LYS A 143 5.35 2.76 5.68
CA LYS A 143 6.75 3.13 5.40
C LYS A 143 6.89 3.75 4.00
N ALA A 144 6.07 3.30 3.06
CA ALA A 144 6.02 3.82 1.70
C ALA A 144 5.09 5.04 1.53
N LEU A 145 4.43 5.52 2.59
CA LEU A 145 3.41 6.56 2.53
C LEU A 145 2.31 6.28 1.48
N GLY A 146 1.97 5.00 1.30
CA GLY A 146 1.00 4.53 0.30
C GLY A 146 1.50 4.56 -1.15
N SER A 147 2.78 4.85 -1.40
CA SER A 147 3.37 4.73 -2.75
C SER A 147 3.24 3.29 -3.26
N TYR A 148 2.66 3.14 -4.44
CA TYR A 148 2.49 1.84 -5.10
C TYR A 148 3.84 1.11 -5.26
N LYS A 149 4.80 1.72 -5.97
CA LYS A 149 6.14 1.15 -6.25
C LYS A 149 6.89 0.74 -4.99
N ASN A 150 6.90 1.62 -3.97
CA ASN A 150 7.63 1.34 -2.74
C ASN A 150 6.93 0.30 -1.86
N THR A 151 5.60 0.30 -1.84
CA THR A 151 4.82 -0.75 -1.15
C THR A 151 5.06 -2.10 -1.81
N PHE A 152 4.96 -2.18 -3.14
CA PHE A 152 5.24 -3.39 -3.92
C PHE A 152 6.63 -3.93 -3.58
N ARG A 153 7.66 -3.09 -3.71
CA ARG A 153 9.05 -3.48 -3.43
C ARG A 153 9.27 -3.91 -1.99
N CYS A 154 8.53 -3.34 -1.05
CA CYS A 154 8.59 -3.73 0.35
C CYS A 154 7.98 -5.13 0.55
N ILE A 155 6.79 -5.38 -0.01
CA ILE A 155 6.09 -6.67 0.11
C ILE A 155 6.84 -7.80 -0.63
N SER A 156 7.40 -7.58 -1.83
CA SER A 156 8.17 -8.61 -2.57
C SER A 156 9.40 -9.12 -1.80
N LYS A 157 9.88 -8.38 -0.80
CA LYS A 157 10.99 -8.80 0.06
C LYS A 157 10.56 -9.63 1.26
N LEU A 158 9.27 -9.69 1.57
CA LEU A 158 8.74 -10.45 2.69
C LEU A 158 8.81 -11.94 2.39
N SER A 159 9.04 -12.75 3.42
CA SER A 159 8.93 -14.19 3.36
C SER A 159 8.33 -14.71 4.66
N PHE A 160 7.53 -15.75 4.55
CA PHE A 160 6.79 -16.38 5.65
C PHE A 160 7.06 -17.88 5.56
N ASP A 161 7.91 -18.39 6.44
CA ASP A 161 8.39 -19.78 6.43
C ASP A 161 8.91 -20.27 5.06
N GLY A 162 9.66 -19.39 4.38
CA GLY A 162 10.22 -19.67 3.06
C GLY A 162 9.24 -19.46 1.89
N LEU A 163 7.95 -19.25 2.18
CA LEU A 163 6.97 -18.81 1.19
C LEU A 163 7.16 -17.33 0.88
N LYS A 164 6.81 -16.96 -0.35
CA LYS A 164 6.74 -15.56 -0.80
C LYS A 164 5.44 -15.35 -1.54
N LEU A 165 4.92 -14.14 -1.44
CA LEU A 165 3.79 -13.73 -2.23
C LEU A 165 4.22 -13.58 -3.69
N SER A 166 3.42 -14.08 -4.62
CA SER A 166 3.66 -13.85 -6.04
C SER A 166 3.63 -12.35 -6.36
N ASP A 167 4.44 -11.93 -7.33
CA ASP A 167 4.46 -10.53 -7.75
C ASP A 167 3.09 -10.07 -8.27
N GLN A 168 2.35 -10.97 -8.95
CA GLN A 168 0.99 -10.68 -9.42
C GLN A 168 0.03 -10.41 -8.26
N CYS A 169 0.12 -11.20 -7.18
CA CYS A 169 -0.72 -10.96 -6.00
C CYS A 169 -0.24 -9.74 -5.20
N ASN A 170 1.07 -9.52 -5.11
CA ASN A 170 1.65 -8.35 -4.47
C ASN A 170 1.15 -7.04 -5.11
N ASP A 171 1.07 -6.99 -6.43
CA ASP A 171 0.50 -5.86 -7.16
C ASP A 171 -0.90 -5.46 -6.65
N CYS A 172 -1.76 -6.43 -6.32
CA CYS A 172 -3.07 -6.15 -5.74
C CYS A 172 -2.98 -5.42 -4.39
N TRP A 173 -2.05 -5.83 -3.53
CA TRP A 173 -1.83 -5.19 -2.23
C TRP A 173 -1.19 -3.81 -2.37
N ALA A 174 -0.25 -3.64 -3.29
CA ALA A 174 0.36 -2.36 -3.60
C ALA A 174 -0.66 -1.35 -4.15
N LYS A 175 -1.57 -1.79 -5.06
CA LYS A 175 -2.69 -0.97 -5.55
C LYS A 175 -3.63 -0.56 -4.43
N THR A 176 -3.89 -1.46 -3.48
CA THR A 176 -4.74 -1.18 -2.32
C THR A 176 -4.12 -0.12 -1.40
N ALA A 177 -2.81 -0.20 -1.16
CA ALA A 177 -2.09 0.82 -0.40
C ALA A 177 -2.17 2.20 -1.08
N HIS A 178 -2.02 2.23 -2.40
CA HIS A 178 -2.13 3.44 -3.20
C HIS A 178 -3.56 4.02 -3.18
N CYS A 179 -4.58 3.16 -3.28
CA CYS A 179 -5.96 3.57 -3.06
C CYS A 179 -6.16 4.19 -1.66
N GLY A 180 -5.56 3.58 -0.63
CA GLY A 180 -5.66 4.06 0.75
C GLY A 180 -5.12 5.48 0.94
N VAL A 181 -3.97 5.83 0.36
CA VAL A 181 -3.45 7.21 0.44
C VAL A 181 -4.31 8.18 -0.36
N LYS A 182 -4.84 7.76 -1.52
CA LYS A 182 -5.68 8.61 -2.38
C LYS A 182 -7.04 8.94 -1.77
N HIS A 183 -7.67 7.97 -1.12
CA HIS A 183 -9.07 8.08 -0.69
C HIS A 183 -9.26 8.13 0.83
N CYS A 184 -8.28 7.66 1.61
CA CYS A 184 -8.43 7.44 3.06
C CYS A 184 -7.36 8.10 3.93
N ALA A 185 -6.44 8.88 3.36
CA ALA A 185 -5.30 9.45 4.10
C ALA A 185 -5.73 10.25 5.34
N SER A 186 -6.75 11.10 5.25
CA SER A 186 -7.19 11.93 6.38
C SER A 186 -7.79 11.10 7.53
N GLN A 187 -8.45 9.98 7.21
CA GLN A 187 -9.02 9.08 8.20
C GLN A 187 -7.97 8.16 8.83
N CYS A 188 -6.85 7.93 8.15
CA CYS A 188 -5.79 6.99 8.53
C CYS A 188 -4.51 7.66 9.04
N LEU A 189 -4.41 9.01 9.00
CA LEU A 189 -3.19 9.79 9.20
C LEU A 189 -2.39 9.41 10.45
N PHE A 190 -3.08 9.31 11.59
CA PHE A 190 -2.42 9.05 12.88
C PHE A 190 -2.40 7.57 13.26
N ASN A 191 -3.40 6.82 12.82
CA ASN A 191 -3.55 5.41 13.15
C ASN A 191 -4.39 4.73 12.08
N THR A 192 -3.89 3.61 11.53
CA THR A 192 -4.60 2.83 10.52
C THR A 192 -5.61 1.87 11.15
N CYS A 193 -5.35 1.40 12.36
CA CYS A 193 -6.24 0.58 13.18
C CYS A 193 -7.27 1.37 13.99
N VAL A 194 -8.00 2.28 13.34
CA VAL A 194 -9.17 2.98 13.90
C VAL A 194 -10.40 2.81 13.02
N ALA A 195 -11.59 2.86 13.62
CA ALA A 195 -12.86 2.63 12.94
C ALA A 195 -13.02 3.47 11.65
N LYS A 196 -12.68 4.77 11.71
CA LYS A 196 -12.80 5.68 10.55
C LYS A 196 -11.90 5.27 9.38
N CYS A 197 -10.65 4.90 9.65
CA CYS A 197 -9.72 4.44 8.63
C CYS A 197 -10.17 3.11 8.02
N GLN A 198 -10.49 2.13 8.87
CA GLN A 198 -10.88 0.79 8.43
C GLN A 198 -12.19 0.81 7.62
N LYS A 199 -13.19 1.58 8.05
CA LYS A 199 -14.43 1.78 7.28
C LYS A 199 -14.20 2.49 5.94
N CYS A 200 -13.25 3.45 5.89
CA CYS A 200 -12.88 4.08 4.63
C CYS A 200 -12.24 3.07 3.68
N SER A 201 -11.26 2.29 4.16
CA SER A 201 -10.59 1.25 3.37
C SER A 201 -11.57 0.25 2.77
N ILE A 202 -12.55 -0.21 3.57
CA ILE A 202 -13.61 -1.12 3.09
C ILE A 202 -14.44 -0.47 1.98
N ARG A 203 -14.85 0.78 2.17
CA ARG A 203 -15.72 1.48 1.23
C ARG A 203 -15.02 1.80 -0.09
N GLU A 204 -13.78 2.27 -0.03
CA GLU A 204 -13.09 2.84 -1.19
C GLU A 204 -12.18 1.82 -1.90
N CYS A 205 -11.57 0.89 -1.16
CA CYS A 205 -10.44 0.10 -1.66
C CYS A 205 -10.67 -1.41 -1.68
N SER A 206 -11.53 -1.97 -0.82
CA SER A 206 -11.71 -3.43 -0.74
C SER A 206 -12.29 -4.05 -2.01
N LYS A 207 -13.15 -3.34 -2.75
CA LYS A 207 -13.70 -3.86 -4.01
C LYS A 207 -12.58 -4.14 -5.02
N GLN A 208 -11.68 -3.18 -5.22
CA GLN A 208 -10.56 -3.33 -6.16
C GLN A 208 -9.61 -4.43 -5.73
N LEU A 209 -9.33 -4.54 -4.42
CA LEU A 209 -8.49 -5.61 -3.88
C LEU A 209 -9.10 -6.99 -4.17
N ASN A 210 -10.38 -7.17 -3.84
CA ASN A 210 -11.11 -8.43 -4.03
C ASN A 210 -11.13 -8.84 -5.51
N GLU A 211 -11.43 -7.90 -6.42
CA GLU A 211 -11.42 -8.15 -7.86
C GLU A 211 -10.03 -8.54 -8.38
N CYS A 212 -8.98 -7.82 -7.96
CA CYS A 212 -7.61 -8.12 -8.37
C CYS A 212 -7.15 -9.50 -7.86
N ALA A 213 -7.49 -9.81 -6.62
CA ALA A 213 -7.09 -11.04 -5.97
C ALA A 213 -7.89 -12.26 -6.41
N GLY A 214 -9.11 -12.08 -6.90
CA GLY A 214 -10.03 -13.16 -7.28
C GLY A 214 -10.88 -13.67 -6.12
N THR A 215 -11.20 -12.81 -5.16
CA THR A 215 -11.92 -13.17 -3.93
C THR A 215 -13.21 -12.36 -3.78
N THR A 216 -14.14 -12.87 -2.98
CA THR A 216 -15.38 -12.16 -2.60
C THR A 216 -15.18 -11.31 -1.35
N TRP A 217 -14.23 -11.70 -0.50
CA TRP A 217 -13.81 -10.97 0.68
C TRP A 217 -12.31 -11.22 0.94
N MET A 218 -11.72 -10.35 1.76
CA MET A 218 -10.33 -10.44 2.20
C MET A 218 -10.23 -10.32 3.72
N PRO A 219 -9.24 -10.97 4.36
CA PRO A 219 -8.92 -10.69 5.75
C PRO A 219 -8.65 -9.21 5.94
N LEU A 220 -9.20 -8.66 7.03
CA LEU A 220 -8.98 -7.27 7.39
C LEU A 220 -7.73 -7.16 8.28
N PRO A 221 -6.98 -6.05 8.20
CA PRO A 221 -5.89 -5.78 9.13
C PRO A 221 -6.42 -5.54 10.56
N CYS A 222 -5.52 -5.43 11.53
CA CYS A 222 -5.85 -5.08 12.91
C CYS A 222 -6.72 -6.12 13.64
N ALA A 223 -6.63 -7.39 13.24
CA ALA A 223 -7.40 -8.52 13.79
C ALA A 223 -8.94 -8.34 13.70
N LEU A 224 -9.41 -7.59 12.70
CA LEU A 224 -10.83 -7.42 12.43
C LEU A 224 -11.40 -8.64 11.68
N ASN A 225 -12.67 -8.95 11.96
CA ASN A 225 -13.41 -9.99 11.23
C ASN A 225 -14.10 -9.37 9.99
N PRO A 226 -13.83 -9.86 8.77
CA PRO A 226 -14.42 -9.31 7.55
C PRO A 226 -15.95 -9.48 7.43
N HIS A 227 -16.57 -10.34 8.26
CA HIS A 227 -18.01 -10.62 8.22
C HIS A 227 -18.82 -9.90 9.30
N ILE A 228 -18.16 -9.14 10.18
CA ILE A 228 -18.82 -8.43 11.27
C ILE A 228 -18.62 -6.92 11.04
N PRO A 229 -19.66 -6.09 11.25
CA PRO A 229 -19.50 -4.65 11.17
C PRO A 229 -18.40 -4.15 12.11
N ILE A 230 -17.55 -3.25 11.62
CA ILE A 230 -16.50 -2.62 12.44
C ILE A 230 -17.19 -1.77 13.53
N PRO A 231 -16.89 -1.99 14.82
CA PRO A 231 -17.45 -1.18 15.91
C PRO A 231 -17.14 0.31 15.73
N ASP A 232 -18.09 1.19 16.05
CA ASP A 232 -17.93 2.64 15.85
C ASP A 232 -16.74 3.24 16.60
N ASN A 233 -16.43 2.68 17.78
CA ASN A 233 -15.34 3.11 18.64
C ASN A 233 -14.11 2.18 18.55
N PHE A 234 -14.00 1.37 17.49
CA PHE A 234 -12.84 0.49 17.31
C PHE A 234 -11.53 1.29 17.24
N LYS A 235 -10.57 0.87 18.06
CA LYS A 235 -9.20 1.37 18.06
C LYS A 235 -8.27 0.26 18.56
N ALA A 236 -7.21 0.01 17.81
CA ALA A 236 -6.08 -0.79 18.24
C ALA A 236 -4.78 -0.01 17.98
N ASN A 237 -3.67 -0.52 18.51
CA ASN A 237 -2.37 -0.01 18.13
C ASN A 237 -2.05 -0.47 16.72
N ASP A 238 -1.45 0.42 15.92
CA ASP A 238 -0.93 -0.01 14.63
C ASP A 238 0.14 -1.09 14.81
N PRO A 239 0.29 -1.96 13.80
CA PRO A 239 1.42 -2.86 13.73
C PRO A 239 2.73 -2.05 13.81
N LYS A 240 3.62 -2.47 14.72
CA LYS A 240 4.94 -1.84 14.92
C LYS A 240 5.93 -2.24 13.84
#